data_AF-A0A8H6FFM7-F1
#
_entry.id   AF-A0A8H6FFM7-F1
#
_cell.length_a   1.000
_cell.length_b   1.000
_cell.length_c   1.000
_cell.angle_alpha   90.00
_cell.angle_beta   90.00
_cell.angle_gamma   90.00
#
_symmetry.space_group_name_H-M   'P 1'
#
loop_
_entity.id
_entity.type
_entity.pdbx_description
1 polymer ?
#
loop_
_entity_poly.entity_id
_entity_poly.type
_entity_poly.pdbx_seq_one_letter_code
_entity_poly.pdbx_strand_id
1 'polypeptide(L)'
;MPSSEVNFKIQDEGRLAELGYTQELRREWSLLFAYGLNTGGPGVMTVGWIIVSMFTLIIGACMAEILSSIPTSGGPYFWAYMLAPQHNAPFFAWITGW
;
A
#
# COMPACT_ATOMS: atom_id res chain seq x y z
N MET A 1 21.57 -12.10 -28.08
CA MET A 1 20.41 -12.98 -28.30
C MET A 1 19.10 -12.38 -27.76
N PRO A 2 18.59 -11.25 -28.31
CA PRO A 2 17.23 -10.74 -28.04
C PRO A 2 16.23 -11.01 -29.18
N SER A 3 16.67 -11.51 -30.34
CA SER A 3 15.83 -11.62 -31.54
C SER A 3 14.90 -12.84 -31.55
N SER A 4 15.26 -13.94 -30.90
CA SER A 4 14.44 -15.17 -30.84
C SER A 4 13.23 -15.03 -29.91
N GLU A 5 13.40 -14.37 -28.76
CA GLU A 5 12.31 -14.16 -27.80
C GLU A 5 11.24 -13.18 -28.32
N VAL A 6 11.67 -12.15 -29.07
CA VAL A 6 10.76 -11.21 -29.72
C VAL A 6 9.90 -11.91 -30.78
N ASN A 7 10.49 -12.79 -31.59
CA ASN A 7 9.73 -13.58 -32.57
C ASN A 7 8.74 -14.54 -31.89
N PHE A 8 9.13 -15.17 -30.79
CA PHE A 8 8.26 -16.06 -30.02
C PHE A 8 7.02 -15.32 -29.47
N LYS A 9 7.19 -14.14 -28.87
CA LYS A 9 6.08 -13.31 -28.38
C LYS A 9 5.11 -12.90 -29.47
N ILE A 10 5.61 -12.44 -30.61
CA ILE A 10 4.78 -12.00 -31.74
C ILE A 10 3.95 -13.17 -32.28
N GLN A 11 4.53 -14.38 -32.31
CA GLN A 11 3.84 -15.58 -32.79
C GLN A 11 2.75 -16.05 -31.82
N ASP A 12 3.00 -16.00 -30.51
CA ASP A 12 2.00 -16.34 -29.50
C ASP A 12 0.85 -15.32 -29.49
N GLU A 13 1.13 -14.02 -29.62
CA GLU A 13 0.09 -12.98 -29.72
C GLU A 13 -0.82 -13.19 -30.94
N GLY A 14 -0.25 -13.58 -32.09
CA GLY A 14 -1.03 -13.92 -33.28
C GLY A 14 -1.96 -15.12 -33.07
N ARG A 15 -1.48 -16.17 -32.40
CA ARG A 15 -2.28 -17.37 -32.09
C ARG A 15 -3.41 -17.07 -31.09
N LEU A 16 -3.18 -16.16 -30.14
CA LEU A 16 -4.20 -15.76 -29.17
C LEU A 16 -5.32 -14.96 -29.83
N ALA A 17 -4.98 -14.12 -30.82
CA ALA A 17 -5.97 -13.39 -31.62
C ALA A 17 -6.81 -14.31 -32.52
N GLU A 18 -6.21 -15.35 -33.11
CA GLU A 18 -6.94 -16.40 -33.85
C GLU A 18 -7.95 -17.16 -32.98
N LEU A 19 -7.63 -17.33 -31.69
CA LEU A 19 -8.51 -17.97 -30.70
C LEU A 19 -9.59 -17.02 -30.14
N GLY A 20 -9.68 -15.79 -30.65
CA GLY A 20 -10.67 -14.79 -30.23
C GLY A 20 -10.36 -14.11 -28.89
N TYR A 21 -9.18 -14.32 -28.31
CA TYR A 21 -8.75 -13.62 -27.10
C TYR A 21 -8.22 -12.23 -27.47
N THR A 22 -9.01 -11.19 -27.17
CA THR A 22 -8.54 -9.80 -27.26
C THR A 22 -7.98 -9.38 -25.90
N GLN A 23 -6.79 -8.78 -25.90
CA GLN A 23 -6.07 -8.45 -24.68
C GLN A 23 -6.60 -7.11 -24.10
N GLU A 24 -7.73 -7.14 -23.38
CA GLU A 24 -8.36 -5.95 -22.78
C GLU A 24 -7.70 -5.48 -21.47
N LEU A 25 -6.81 -6.29 -20.90
CA LEU A 25 -6.22 -6.05 -19.58
C LEU A 25 -5.11 -5.00 -19.67
N ARG A 26 -5.54 -3.75 -19.86
CA ARG A 26 -4.70 -2.56 -19.81
C ARG A 26 -4.24 -2.37 -18.37
N ARG A 27 -3.01 -2.80 -18.10
CA ARG A 27 -2.35 -2.59 -16.80
C ARG A 27 -1.97 -1.12 -16.64
N GLU A 28 -2.95 -0.25 -16.45
CA GLU A 28 -2.73 1.11 -15.99
C GLU A 28 -2.47 1.06 -14.48
N TRP A 29 -1.26 0.66 -14.08
CA TRP A 29 -0.83 0.62 -12.66
C TRP A 29 -0.82 2.00 -11.98
N SER A 30 -1.12 3.05 -12.74
CA SER A 30 -1.03 4.43 -12.33
C SER A 30 -2.36 5.17 -12.42
N LEU A 31 -3.51 4.49 -12.54
CA LEU A 31 -4.82 5.16 -12.64
C LEU A 31 -5.05 6.18 -11.52
N LEU A 32 -4.75 5.81 -10.28
CA LEU A 32 -4.92 6.70 -9.12
C LEU A 32 -3.90 7.85 -9.13
N PHE A 33 -2.68 7.59 -9.59
CA PHE A 33 -1.64 8.61 -9.73
C PHE A 33 -1.98 9.60 -10.85
N ALA A 34 -2.43 9.11 -12.01
CA ALA A 34 -2.90 9.91 -13.13
C ALA A 34 -4.15 10.73 -12.77
N TYR A 35 -5.08 10.14 -12.03
CA TYR A 35 -6.27 10.83 -11.51
C TYR A 35 -5.90 11.95 -10.54
N GLY A 36 -4.97 11.68 -9.61
CA GLY A 36 -4.44 12.68 -8.67
C GLY A 36 -3.74 13.85 -9.38
N LEU A 37 -2.93 13.55 -10.41
CA LEU A 37 -2.27 14.56 -11.24
C LEU A 37 -3.27 15.40 -12.03
N ASN A 38 -4.33 14.80 -12.57
CA ASN A 38 -5.33 15.50 -13.37
C ASN A 38 -6.24 16.40 -12.51
N THR A 39 -6.59 15.95 -11.31
CA THR A 39 -7.57 16.64 -10.44
C THR A 39 -6.91 17.68 -9.52
N GLY A 40 -5.70 17.42 -9.01
CA GLY A 40 -5.00 18.29 -8.06
C GLY A 40 -3.70 18.91 -8.57
N GLY A 41 -3.17 18.44 -9.70
CA GLY A 41 -1.89 18.88 -10.24
C GLY A 41 -0.67 18.42 -9.42
N PRO A 42 0.55 18.57 -9.96
CA PRO A 42 1.79 18.13 -9.30
C PRO A 42 2.02 18.81 -7.93
N GLY A 43 1.59 20.07 -7.78
CA GLY A 43 1.80 20.85 -6.56
C GLY A 43 1.08 20.29 -5.34
N VAL A 44 -0.18 19.87 -5.49
CA VAL A 44 -0.96 19.26 -4.39
C VAL A 44 -0.36 17.92 -3.98
N MET A 45 0.17 17.15 -4.93
CA MET A 45 0.83 15.88 -4.63
C MET A 45 2.11 16.07 -3.80
N THR A 46 2.94 17.08 -4.12
CA THR A 46 4.15 17.37 -3.36
C THR A 46 3.85 17.87 -1.94
N VAL A 47 2.91 18.80 -1.80
CA VAL A 47 2.51 19.34 -0.49
C VAL A 47 1.84 18.27 0.37
N GLY A 48 0.97 17.45 -0.22
CA GLY A 48 0.33 16.32 0.45
C GLY A 48 1.34 15.34 1.04
N TRP A 49 2.43 15.04 0.32
CA TRP A 49 3.47 14.13 0.82
C TRP A 49 4.24 14.71 2.02
N ILE A 50 4.54 16.01 2.01
CA ILE A 50 5.22 16.68 3.14
C ILE A 50 4.32 16.68 4.38
N ILE A 51 3.04 16.99 4.21
CA ILE A 51 2.08 16.99 5.33
C ILE A 51 1.90 15.57 5.89
N VAL A 52 1.68 14.57 5.03
CA VAL A 52 1.52 13.17 5.45
C VAL A 52 2.76 12.64 6.16
N SER A 53 3.96 12.96 5.66
CA SER A 53 5.21 12.54 6.30
C SER A 53 5.39 13.16 7.68
N MET A 54 5.06 14.44 7.88
CA MET A 54 5.10 15.08 9.20
C MET A 54 4.21 14.34 10.21
N PHE A 55 2.95 14.04 9.86
CA PHE A 55 2.05 13.30 10.74
C PHE A 55 2.53 11.86 11.00
N THR A 56 3.08 11.21 9.98
CA THR A 56 3.64 9.85 10.10
C THR A 56 4.82 9.82 11.08
N LEU A 57 5.67 10.85 11.10
CA LEU A 57 6.77 10.97 12.05
C LEU A 57 6.28 11.14 13.49
N ILE A 58 5.19 11.88 13.72
CA ILE A 58 4.59 12.02 15.06
C ILE A 58 4.11 10.64 15.56
N ILE A 59 3.39 9.90 14.72
CA ILE A 59 2.94 8.53 15.05
C ILE A 59 4.15 7.63 15.34
N GLY A 60 5.20 7.73 14.52
CA GLY A 60 6.45 6.99 14.71
C GLY A 60 7.15 7.32 16.03
N ALA A 61 7.17 8.60 16.42
CA ALA A 61 7.74 9.03 17.71
C ALA A 61 6.95 8.47 18.89
N CYS A 62 5.60 8.53 18.85
CA CYS A 62 4.76 7.91 19.87
C CYS A 62 4.99 6.40 19.96
N MET A 63 5.13 5.71 18.81
CA MET A 63 5.46 4.28 18.83
C MET A 63 6.86 4.00 19.36
N ALA A 64 7.83 4.88 19.08
CA ALA A 64 9.18 4.75 19.61
C ALA A 64 9.21 4.87 21.15
N GLU A 65 8.40 5.76 21.74
CA GLU A 65 8.25 5.87 23.19
C GLU A 65 7.65 4.59 23.80
N ILE A 66 6.58 4.06 23.20
CA ILE A 66 5.96 2.82 23.65
C ILE A 66 6.96 1.66 23.58
N LEU A 67 7.68 1.52 22.45
CA LEU A 67 8.71 0.50 22.26
C LEU A 67 9.86 0.60 23.28
N SER A 68 10.24 1.82 23.67
CA SER A 68 11.26 2.03 24.71
C SER A 68 10.77 1.60 26.10
N SER A 69 9.50 1.80 26.41
CA SER A 69 8.93 1.44 27.72
C SER A 69 8.58 -0.05 27.82
N ILE A 70 8.19 -0.67 26.71
CA ILE A 70 7.70 -2.05 26.66
C ILE A 70 8.36 -2.77 25.48
N PRO A 71 9.59 -3.30 25.65
CA PRO A 71 10.26 -4.09 24.62
C PRO A 71 9.62 -5.49 24.54
N THR A 72 8.43 -5.58 23.97
CA THR A 72 7.69 -6.85 23.79
C THR A 72 7.43 -7.10 22.31
N SER A 73 7.61 -8.34 21.87
CA SER A 73 7.39 -8.82 20.49
C SER A 73 5.93 -8.77 20.02
N GLY A 74 5.02 -8.25 20.86
CA GLY A 74 3.61 -8.08 20.54
C GLY A 74 3.42 -6.82 19.70
N GLY A 75 2.82 -6.96 18.52
CA GLY A 75 2.55 -5.84 17.63
C GLY A 75 1.53 -4.83 18.21
N PRO A 76 1.04 -3.87 17.41
CA PRO A 76 0.14 -2.82 17.89
C PRO A 76 -1.14 -3.34 18.58
N TYR A 77 -1.60 -4.54 18.24
CA TYR A 77 -2.71 -5.23 18.92
C TYR A 77 -2.42 -5.51 20.41
N PHE A 78 -1.17 -5.88 20.73
CA PHE A 78 -0.75 -6.17 22.09
C PHE A 78 -0.65 -4.89 22.90
N TRP A 79 -0.13 -3.81 22.29
CA TRP A 79 -0.11 -2.49 22.93
C TRP A 79 -1.52 -1.96 23.17
N ALA A 80 -2.44 -2.12 22.21
CA ALA A 80 -3.84 -1.75 22.36
C ALA A 80 -4.54 -2.52 23.49
N TYR A 81 -4.26 -3.82 23.62
CA TYR A 81 -4.75 -4.63 24.75
C TYR A 81 -4.20 -4.15 26.10
N MET A 82 -2.92 -3.77 26.14
CA MET A 82 -2.25 -3.37 27.39
C MET A 82 -2.65 -1.96 27.87
N LEU A 83 -2.89 -1.03 26.94
CA LEU A 83 -3.29 0.35 27.24
C LEU A 83 -4.80 0.51 27.49
N ALA A 84 -5.62 -0.45 27.04
CA ALA A 84 -7.06 -0.39 27.20
C ALA A 84 -7.52 -0.82 28.62
N PRO A 85 -8.63 -0.25 29.12
CA PRO A 85 -9.25 -0.72 30.37
C PRO A 85 -9.67 -2.18 30.24
N GLN A 86 -9.42 -2.98 31.29
CA GLN A 86 -9.52 -4.45 31.31
C GLN A 86 -10.84 -5.01 30.76
N HIS A 87 -11.96 -4.29 30.94
CA HIS A 87 -13.27 -4.70 30.42
C HIS A 87 -13.37 -4.65 28.89
N ASN A 88 -12.67 -3.71 28.26
CA ASN A 88 -12.75 -3.46 26.80
C ASN A 88 -11.47 -3.84 26.06
N ALA A 89 -10.45 -4.33 26.75
CA ALA A 89 -9.15 -4.68 26.17
C ALA A 89 -9.23 -5.61 24.93
N PRO A 90 -10.05 -6.69 24.89
CA PRO A 90 -10.16 -7.53 23.70
C PRO A 90 -10.86 -6.82 22.52
N PHE A 91 -11.75 -5.86 22.78
CA PHE A 91 -12.43 -5.11 21.73
C PHE A 91 -11.47 -4.14 21.01
N PHE A 92 -10.66 -3.39 21.77
CA PHE A 92 -9.66 -2.49 21.19
C PHE A 92 -8.55 -3.23 20.44
N ALA A 93 -8.15 -4.41 20.92
CA ALA A 93 -7.21 -5.27 20.22
C ALA A 93 -7.77 -5.82 18.90
N TRP A 94 -9.08 -6.13 18.84
CA TRP A 94 -9.72 -6.57 17.61
C TRP A 94 -9.79 -5.47 16.55
N ILE A 95 -10.14 -4.24 16.92
CA ILE A 95 -10.16 -3.09 15.99
C ILE A 95 -8.76 -2.79 15.42
N THR A 96 -7.71 -2.98 16.21
CA THR A 96 -6.33 -2.70 15.78
C THR A 96 -5.68 -3.85 15.00
N GLY A 97 -6.26 -5.05 15.05
CA GLY A 97 -5.74 -6.25 14.39
C GLY A 97 -6.53 -6.75 13.18
N TRP A 98 -7.68 -6.13 12.85
CA TRP A 98 -8.51 -6.40 11.69
C TRP A 98 -8.31 -5.34 10.60
#